data_AF-A0A9E2ZBA6-F1
#
_entry.id   AF-A0A9E2ZBA6-F1
#
_cell.length_a   1.000
_cell.length_b   1.000
_cell.length_c   1.000
_cell.angle_alpha   90.00
_cell.angle_beta   90.00
_cell.angle_gamma   90.00
#
_symmetry.space_group_name_H-M   'P 1'
#
loop_
_entity.id
_entity.type
_entity.pdbx_description
1 polymer ?
#
loop_
_entity_poly.entity_id
_entity_poly.type
_entity_poly.pdbx_seq_one_letter_code
_entity_poly.pdbx_strand_id
1 'polypeptide(L)'
;NTVGLFPGSISGAIGYRAELTGQRARVLRLGSASLIGGVAGALLLLTLPKSAFNAIVPVLILLGCVLVILGPRISRRVSARADARGGLPDHGVWWVWPAVLLTGVYGGYFGAAQGVLLMAVLGIGVADTMQRHNATKNVLAAIVNLVAAIVFVFVAHIDWSVAIVLAVGSVVGGQLGATVGRRLPPNALRAVIVVVGVVAIVSFVVKN
;
A
#
# COMPACT_ATOMS: atom_id res chain seq x y z
N ASN A 1 9.73 6.99 -6.14
CA ASN A 1 8.84 5.82 -6.26
C ASN A 1 7.37 6.23 -6.35
N THR A 2 6.88 7.05 -5.42
CA THR A 2 5.45 7.33 -5.26
C THR A 2 4.83 8.29 -6.29
N VAL A 3 5.62 9.22 -6.84
CA VAL A 3 5.19 10.18 -7.88
C VAL A 3 4.73 9.45 -9.17
N GLY A 4 5.36 8.33 -9.53
CA GLY A 4 4.97 7.52 -10.70
C GLY A 4 3.69 6.68 -10.51
N LEU A 5 3.25 6.47 -9.26
CA LEU A 5 2.06 5.67 -8.92
C LEU A 5 0.78 6.52 -8.84
N PHE A 6 0.90 7.84 -8.95
CA PHE A 6 -0.20 8.78 -8.78
C PHE A 6 -1.32 8.63 -9.83
N PRO A 7 -1.04 8.49 -11.14
CA PRO A 7 -2.09 8.28 -12.15
C PRO A 7 -2.87 6.96 -11.96
N GLY A 8 -2.18 5.90 -11.52
CA GLY A 8 -2.81 4.61 -11.22
C GLY A 8 -3.74 4.67 -9.99
N SER A 9 -3.42 5.53 -9.03
CA SER A 9 -4.22 5.75 -7.82
C SER A 9 -5.53 6.50 -8.13
N ILE A 10 -5.50 7.48 -9.04
CA ILE A 10 -6.70 8.19 -9.52
C ILE A 10 -7.60 7.27 -10.35
N SER A 11 -7.02 6.47 -11.25
CA SER A 11 -7.76 5.49 -12.06
C SER A 11 -8.50 4.46 -11.18
N GLY A 12 -7.88 4.00 -10.09
CA GLY A 12 -8.51 3.10 -9.12
C GLY A 12 -9.66 3.73 -8.34
N ALA A 13 -9.60 5.04 -8.02
CA ALA A 13 -10.68 5.73 -7.32
C ALA A 13 -11.92 5.95 -8.21
N ILE A 14 -11.73 6.24 -9.50
CA ILE A 14 -12.81 6.42 -10.47
C ILE A 14 -13.48 5.06 -10.80
N GLY A 15 -12.69 3.99 -10.89
CA GLY A 15 -13.16 2.64 -11.19
C GLY A 15 -14.06 2.02 -10.12
N TYR A 16 -13.94 2.44 -8.85
CA TYR A 16 -14.71 1.91 -7.71
C TYR A 16 -15.75 2.90 -7.17
N ARG A 17 -16.13 3.91 -7.95
CA ARG A 17 -17.05 4.98 -7.49
C ARG A 17 -18.40 4.45 -7.02
N ALA A 18 -18.91 3.38 -7.64
CA ALA A 18 -20.20 2.79 -7.31
C ALA A 18 -20.17 2.09 -5.94
N GLU A 19 -19.06 1.41 -5.63
CA GLU A 19 -18.83 0.71 -4.37
C GLU A 19 -18.54 1.67 -3.20
N LEU A 20 -18.10 2.90 -3.49
CA LEU A 20 -17.89 3.96 -2.49
C LEU A 20 -19.18 4.67 -2.07
N THR A 21 -20.29 4.49 -2.82
CA THR A 21 -21.60 5.05 -2.47
C THR A 21 -22.03 4.59 -1.08
N GLY A 22 -22.38 5.55 -0.21
CA GLY A 22 -22.75 5.31 1.19
C GLY A 22 -21.58 5.17 2.17
N GLN A 23 -20.30 5.22 1.73
CA GLN A 23 -19.13 5.09 2.61
C GLN A 23 -18.39 6.39 2.91
N ARG A 24 -18.93 7.56 2.52
CA ARG A 24 -18.22 8.85 2.60
C ARG A 24 -17.66 9.14 3.99
N ALA A 25 -18.46 8.98 5.04
CA ALA A 25 -18.02 9.23 6.43
C ALA A 25 -16.85 8.31 6.84
N ARG A 26 -16.93 7.02 6.47
CA ARG A 26 -15.87 6.03 6.73
C ARG A 26 -14.58 6.39 5.99
N VAL A 27 -14.70 6.73 4.70
CA VAL A 27 -13.56 7.11 3.86
C VAL A 27 -12.89 8.38 4.39
N LEU A 28 -13.66 9.39 4.81
CA LEU A 28 -13.08 10.61 5.40
C LEU A 28 -12.38 10.31 6.73
N ARG A 29 -13.00 9.52 7.61
CA ARG A 29 -12.45 9.15 8.92
C ARG A 29 -11.17 8.32 8.81
N LEU A 30 -11.16 7.27 7.99
CA LEU A 30 -9.97 6.43 7.80
C LEU A 30 -8.95 7.10 6.86
N GLY A 31 -9.42 7.97 5.99
CA GLY A 31 -8.60 8.82 5.14
C GLY A 31 -7.74 9.77 5.95
N SER A 32 -8.26 10.34 7.05
CA SER A 32 -7.43 11.15 7.95
C SER A 32 -6.32 10.33 8.63
N ALA A 33 -6.60 9.11 9.07
CA ALA A 33 -5.57 8.20 9.60
C ALA A 33 -4.49 7.91 8.55
N SER A 34 -4.90 7.62 7.31
CA SER A 34 -3.99 7.35 6.19
C SER A 34 -3.17 8.57 5.82
N LEU A 35 -3.77 9.76 5.83
CA LEU A 35 -3.10 11.03 5.60
C LEU A 35 -2.01 11.27 6.65
N ILE A 36 -2.39 11.23 7.94
CA ILE A 36 -1.48 11.46 9.07
C ILE A 36 -0.35 10.42 9.07
N GLY A 37 -0.70 9.15 8.93
CA GLY A 37 0.27 8.07 8.85
C GLY A 37 1.20 8.23 7.65
N GLY A 38 0.66 8.55 6.47
CA GLY A 38 1.45 8.76 5.26
C GLY A 38 2.45 9.91 5.38
N VAL A 39 2.03 11.05 5.96
CA VAL A 39 2.94 12.18 6.27
C VAL A 39 4.04 11.70 7.21
N ALA A 40 3.68 11.08 8.33
CA ALA A 40 4.64 10.63 9.33
C ALA A 40 5.65 9.61 8.75
N GLY A 41 5.17 8.64 7.96
CA GLY A 41 6.01 7.67 7.27
C GLY A 41 6.98 8.30 6.28
N ALA A 42 6.50 9.25 5.47
CA ALA A 42 7.33 9.96 4.50
C ALA A 42 8.40 10.83 5.20
N LEU A 43 8.03 11.53 6.27
CA LEU A 43 8.97 12.31 7.06
C LEU A 43 10.00 11.43 7.76
N LEU A 44 9.59 10.29 8.33
CA LEU A 44 10.52 9.31 8.90
C LEU A 44 11.55 8.87 7.86
N LEU A 45 11.14 8.60 6.62
CA LEU A 45 12.07 8.22 5.57
C LEU A 45 13.15 9.28 5.30
N LEU A 46 12.79 10.56 5.45
CA LEU A 46 13.69 11.68 5.19
C LEU A 46 14.58 12.04 6.39
N THR A 47 14.13 11.76 7.60
CA THR A 47 14.84 12.15 8.84
C THR A 47 15.69 11.03 9.42
N LEU A 48 15.39 9.75 9.12
CA LEU A 48 16.16 8.63 9.64
C LEU A 48 17.57 8.59 9.04
N PRO A 49 18.63 8.38 9.87
CA PRO A 49 20.00 8.27 9.38
C PRO A 49 20.16 7.08 8.43
N LYS A 50 21.11 7.20 7.49
CA LYS A 50 21.39 6.17 6.48
C LYS A 50 21.63 4.78 7.08
N SER A 51 22.23 4.69 8.27
CA SER A 51 22.43 3.42 8.99
C SER A 51 21.12 2.74 9.39
N ALA A 52 20.14 3.52 9.87
CA ALA A 52 18.82 3.00 10.20
C ALA A 52 18.05 2.56 8.95
N PHE A 53 18.13 3.34 7.87
CA PHE A 53 17.56 2.94 6.58
C PHE A 53 18.17 1.60 6.09
N ASN A 54 19.50 1.47 6.14
CA ASN A 54 20.18 0.25 5.72
C ASN A 54 19.80 -0.99 6.54
N ALA A 55 19.54 -0.82 7.84
CA ALA A 55 19.08 -1.91 8.69
C ALA A 55 17.59 -2.26 8.44
N ILE A 56 16.75 -1.25 8.18
CA ILE A 56 15.31 -1.40 8.07
C ILE A 56 14.90 -1.94 6.68
N VAL A 57 15.54 -1.50 5.61
CA VAL A 57 15.14 -1.86 4.22
C VAL A 57 15.08 -3.37 3.99
N PRO A 58 16.08 -4.20 4.36
CA PRO A 58 15.99 -5.65 4.16
C PRO A 58 14.79 -6.26 4.89
N VAL A 59 14.53 -5.81 6.12
CA VAL A 59 13.39 -6.26 6.93
C VAL A 59 12.06 -5.89 6.25
N LEU A 60 11.97 -4.69 5.66
CA LEU A 60 10.78 -4.24 4.96
C LEU A 60 10.57 -4.96 3.62
N ILE A 61 11.64 -5.27 2.88
CA ILE A 61 11.55 -6.09 1.66
C ILE A 61 11.06 -7.50 2.02
N LEU A 62 11.63 -8.09 3.09
CA LEU A 62 11.21 -9.41 3.57
C LEU A 62 9.73 -9.39 4.01
N LEU A 63 9.32 -8.38 4.78
CA LEU A 63 7.94 -8.18 5.17
C LEU A 63 7.03 -8.05 3.94
N GLY A 64 7.43 -7.26 2.94
CA GLY A 64 6.71 -7.13 1.68
C GLY A 64 6.54 -8.47 0.96
N CYS A 65 7.60 -9.27 0.87
CA CYS A 65 7.55 -10.61 0.28
C CYS A 65 6.59 -11.54 1.05
N VAL A 66 6.71 -11.56 2.38
CA VAL A 66 5.83 -12.35 3.25
C VAL A 66 4.37 -11.93 3.08
N LEU A 67 4.08 -10.62 3.08
CA LEU A 67 2.74 -10.08 2.88
C LEU A 67 2.20 -10.39 1.48
N VAL A 68 3.03 -10.43 0.44
CA VAL A 68 2.60 -10.83 -0.91
C VAL A 68 2.25 -12.33 -0.96
N ILE A 69 3.05 -13.17 -0.31
CA ILE A 69 2.81 -14.63 -0.25
C ILE A 69 1.56 -14.94 0.58
N LEU A 70 1.44 -14.34 1.76
CA LEU A 70 0.38 -14.61 2.72
C LEU A 70 -0.87 -13.78 2.44
N GLY A 71 -0.75 -12.65 1.76
CA GLY A 71 -1.81 -11.67 1.58
C GLY A 71 -3.13 -12.21 1.02
N PRO A 72 -3.14 -13.08 0.00
CA PRO A 72 -4.36 -13.71 -0.47
C PRO A 72 -5.02 -14.60 0.60
N ARG A 73 -4.22 -15.32 1.40
CA ARG A 73 -4.74 -16.17 2.48
C ARG A 73 -5.28 -15.33 3.63
N ILE A 74 -4.57 -14.25 3.98
CA ILE A 74 -5.02 -13.28 4.99
C ILE A 74 -6.33 -12.66 4.52
N SER A 75 -6.35 -12.08 3.31
CA SER A 75 -7.53 -11.45 2.73
C SER A 75 -8.73 -12.41 2.68
N ARG A 76 -8.55 -13.65 2.22
CA ARG A 76 -9.61 -14.68 2.18
C ARG A 76 -10.10 -15.08 3.56
N ARG A 77 -9.21 -15.35 4.52
CA ARG A 77 -9.58 -15.73 5.89
C ARG A 77 -10.34 -14.60 6.59
N VAL A 78 -9.93 -13.37 6.31
CA VAL A 78 -10.53 -12.17 6.86
C VAL A 78 -11.92 -11.94 6.26
N SER A 79 -12.10 -12.09 4.94
CA SER A 79 -13.44 -12.00 4.32
C SER A 79 -14.38 -13.09 4.80
N ALA A 80 -13.92 -14.34 4.84
CA ALA A 80 -14.74 -15.44 5.33
C ALA A 80 -15.16 -15.24 6.80
N ARG A 81 -14.35 -14.56 7.61
CA ARG A 81 -14.69 -14.19 8.98
C ARG A 81 -15.62 -12.97 9.08
N ALA A 82 -15.52 -12.02 8.15
CA ALA A 82 -16.44 -10.88 8.08
C ALA A 82 -17.86 -11.35 7.76
N ASP A 83 -18.00 -12.19 6.73
CA ASP A 83 -19.29 -12.75 6.30
C ASP A 83 -19.94 -13.60 7.43
N ALA A 84 -19.12 -14.32 8.21
CA ALA A 84 -19.60 -15.18 9.29
C ALA A 84 -19.96 -14.43 10.59
N ARG A 85 -19.52 -13.18 10.78
CA ARG A 85 -19.57 -12.50 12.10
C ARG A 85 -20.80 -11.63 12.35
N GLY A 86 -21.70 -11.46 11.38
CA GLY A 86 -23.02 -10.83 11.55
C GLY A 86 -23.12 -9.82 12.71
N GLY A 87 -22.51 -8.63 12.57
CA GLY A 87 -22.56 -7.58 13.59
C GLY A 87 -21.22 -6.95 13.95
N LEU A 88 -20.61 -6.22 13.02
CA LEU A 88 -19.55 -5.24 13.33
C LEU A 88 -20.11 -3.83 13.13
N PRO A 89 -19.60 -2.80 13.82
CA PRO A 89 -20.05 -1.43 13.60
C PRO A 89 -19.76 -0.97 12.16
N ASP A 90 -20.68 -0.23 11.54
CA ASP A 90 -20.53 0.32 10.19
C ASP A 90 -19.30 1.25 10.05
N HIS A 91 -18.84 1.85 11.14
CA HIS A 91 -17.66 2.72 11.16
C HIS A 91 -16.38 2.02 11.61
N GLY A 92 -16.47 0.71 11.86
CA GLY A 92 -15.38 -0.11 12.37
C GLY A 92 -15.19 -0.04 13.88
N VAL A 93 -14.56 -1.07 14.44
CA VAL A 93 -14.15 -1.11 15.85
C VAL A 93 -13.12 -0.02 16.15
N TRP A 94 -13.01 0.40 17.40
CA TRP A 94 -12.15 1.51 17.84
C TRP A 94 -10.68 1.39 17.37
N TRP A 95 -10.16 0.16 17.25
CA TRP A 95 -8.76 -0.11 16.85
C TRP A 95 -8.52 0.04 15.34
N VAL A 96 -9.55 0.12 14.51
CA VAL A 96 -9.39 0.23 13.04
C VAL A 96 -8.67 1.52 12.67
N TRP A 97 -9.02 2.63 13.29
CA TRP A 97 -8.39 3.92 13.01
C TRP A 97 -6.87 3.93 13.31
N PRO A 98 -6.40 3.57 14.51
CA PRO A 98 -4.96 3.51 14.78
C PRO A 98 -4.25 2.45 13.94
N ALA A 99 -4.90 1.32 13.62
CA ALA A 99 -4.30 0.32 12.72
C ALA A 99 -4.13 0.85 11.28
N VAL A 100 -5.10 1.60 10.75
CA VAL A 100 -4.99 2.28 9.45
C VAL A 100 -3.88 3.34 9.50
N LEU A 101 -3.75 4.09 10.61
CA LEU A 101 -2.66 5.06 10.77
C LEU A 101 -1.29 4.37 10.71
N LEU A 102 -1.08 3.30 11.48
CA LEU A 102 0.18 2.54 11.46
C LEU A 102 0.46 1.94 10.07
N THR A 103 -0.58 1.45 9.40
CA THR A 103 -0.48 0.98 8.02
C THR A 103 -0.10 2.11 7.07
N GLY A 104 -0.59 3.33 7.32
CA GLY A 104 -0.22 4.55 6.61
C GLY A 104 1.23 4.97 6.84
N VAL A 105 1.74 4.85 8.08
CA VAL A 105 3.17 5.09 8.39
C VAL A 105 4.06 4.14 7.61
N TYR A 106 3.75 2.84 7.66
CA TYR A 106 4.43 1.83 6.85
C TYR A 106 4.36 2.15 5.35
N GLY A 107 3.18 2.54 4.87
CA GLY A 107 2.93 2.90 3.49
C GLY A 107 3.71 4.13 3.02
N GLY A 108 3.77 5.19 3.84
CA GLY A 108 4.50 6.41 3.53
C GLY A 108 6.02 6.22 3.56
N TYR A 109 6.51 5.31 4.43
CA TYR A 109 7.93 4.99 4.53
C TYR A 109 8.41 4.06 3.39
N PHE A 110 7.63 3.03 3.05
CA PHE A 110 8.07 1.97 2.12
C PHE A 110 7.05 1.59 1.04
N GLY A 111 5.75 1.61 1.35
CA GLY A 111 4.67 1.46 0.37
C GLY A 111 4.42 0.05 -0.18
N ALA A 112 5.35 -0.89 -0.04
CA ALA A 112 5.18 -2.24 -0.59
C ALA A 112 4.05 -3.01 0.13
N ALA A 113 3.19 -3.70 -0.61
CA ALA A 113 2.14 -4.57 -0.06
C ALA A 113 1.17 -3.94 0.99
N GLN A 114 1.12 -2.62 1.14
CA GLN A 114 0.25 -1.91 2.10
C GLN A 114 -1.23 -2.31 1.95
N GLY A 115 -1.70 -2.51 0.72
CA GLY A 115 -3.09 -2.92 0.45
C GLY A 115 -3.48 -4.24 1.13
N VAL A 116 -2.52 -5.15 1.41
CA VAL A 116 -2.78 -6.40 2.14
C VAL A 116 -3.08 -6.11 3.62
N LEU A 117 -2.29 -5.23 4.24
CA LEU A 117 -2.48 -4.80 5.62
C LEU A 117 -3.83 -4.09 5.78
N LEU A 118 -4.15 -3.16 4.89
CA LEU A 118 -5.44 -2.47 4.88
C LEU A 118 -6.60 -3.47 4.73
N MET A 119 -6.48 -4.48 3.87
CA MET A 119 -7.52 -5.50 3.74
C MET A 119 -7.68 -6.35 4.99
N ALA A 120 -6.59 -6.67 5.67
CA ALA A 120 -6.66 -7.38 6.94
C ALA A 120 -7.36 -6.53 8.01
N VAL A 121 -6.95 -5.26 8.15
CA VAL A 121 -7.54 -4.31 9.10
C VAL A 121 -9.03 -4.10 8.83
N LEU A 122 -9.40 -3.80 7.58
CA LEU A 122 -10.78 -3.51 7.20
C LEU A 122 -11.68 -4.74 7.39
N GLY A 123 -11.31 -5.91 6.88
CA GLY A 123 -12.20 -7.06 7.00
C GLY A 123 -12.24 -7.71 8.39
N ILE A 124 -11.25 -7.46 9.27
CA ILE A 124 -11.34 -7.90 10.68
C ILE A 124 -12.22 -6.93 11.48
N GLY A 125 -12.17 -5.64 11.15
CA GLY A 125 -12.67 -4.59 12.02
C GLY A 125 -13.86 -3.79 11.53
N VAL A 126 -14.31 -3.98 10.29
CA VAL A 126 -15.39 -3.20 9.68
C VAL A 126 -16.42 -4.15 9.08
N ALA A 127 -17.72 -3.92 9.34
CA ALA A 127 -18.78 -4.61 8.63
C ALA A 127 -18.89 -4.04 7.21
N ASP A 128 -18.44 -4.79 6.20
CA ASP A 128 -18.81 -4.55 4.82
C ASP A 128 -18.45 -5.74 3.92
N THR A 129 -18.86 -5.68 2.66
CA THR A 129 -18.45 -6.66 1.66
C THR A 129 -16.97 -6.49 1.28
N MET A 130 -16.37 -7.59 0.83
CA MET A 130 -15.01 -7.62 0.31
C MET A 130 -14.76 -6.56 -0.78
N GLN A 131 -15.72 -6.37 -1.68
CA GLN A 131 -15.64 -5.38 -2.77
C GLN A 131 -15.61 -3.96 -2.22
N ARG A 132 -16.41 -3.67 -1.19
CA ARG A 132 -16.48 -2.36 -0.54
C ARG A 132 -15.25 -2.06 0.33
N HIS A 133 -14.67 -3.09 0.95
CA HIS A 133 -13.34 -2.97 1.57
C HIS A 133 -12.24 -2.73 0.53
N ASN A 134 -12.27 -3.41 -0.61
CA ASN A 134 -11.32 -3.16 -1.70
C ASN A 134 -11.43 -1.73 -2.25
N ALA A 135 -12.65 -1.20 -2.39
CA ALA A 135 -12.84 0.19 -2.77
C ALA A 135 -12.22 1.15 -1.73
N THR A 136 -12.54 0.96 -0.45
CA THR A 136 -11.99 1.77 0.65
C THR A 136 -10.46 1.69 0.68
N LYS A 137 -9.87 0.50 0.63
CA LYS A 137 -8.40 0.33 0.66
C LYS A 137 -7.71 1.12 -0.45
N ASN A 138 -8.30 1.17 -1.65
CA ASN A 138 -7.68 1.79 -2.81
C ASN A 138 -7.61 3.30 -2.62
N VAL A 139 -8.66 3.90 -2.04
CA VAL A 139 -8.67 5.31 -1.66
C VAL A 139 -7.65 5.59 -0.56
N LEU A 140 -7.60 4.76 0.49
CA LEU A 140 -6.64 4.95 1.59
C LEU A 140 -5.18 4.84 1.12
N ALA A 141 -4.87 3.84 0.29
CA ALA A 141 -3.56 3.69 -0.32
C ALA A 141 -3.22 4.85 -1.28
N ALA A 142 -4.20 5.33 -2.05
CA ALA A 142 -4.03 6.50 -2.90
C ALA A 142 -3.67 7.76 -2.10
N ILE A 143 -4.32 7.99 -0.96
CA ILE A 143 -4.01 9.11 -0.06
C ILE A 143 -2.56 9.02 0.44
N VAL A 144 -2.15 7.85 0.97
CA VAL A 144 -0.77 7.66 1.45
C VAL A 144 0.24 7.91 0.33
N ASN A 145 -0.02 7.36 -0.85
CA ASN A 145 0.86 7.52 -2.00
C ASN A 145 0.97 8.99 -2.43
N LEU A 146 -0.16 9.69 -2.55
CA LEU A 146 -0.19 11.09 -2.92
C LEU A 146 0.59 11.95 -1.92
N VAL A 147 0.36 11.75 -0.63
CA VAL A 147 1.06 12.49 0.43
C VAL A 147 2.55 12.24 0.38
N ALA A 148 2.99 10.98 0.32
CA ALA A 148 4.41 10.66 0.27
C ALA A 148 5.06 11.25 -0.99
N ALA A 149 4.37 11.22 -2.14
CA ALA A 149 4.83 11.88 -3.37
C ALA A 149 5.02 13.39 -3.17
N ILE A 150 4.03 14.08 -2.59
CA ILE A 150 4.11 15.52 -2.29
C ILE A 150 5.28 15.81 -1.35
N VAL A 151 5.37 15.10 -0.22
CA VAL A 151 6.43 15.30 0.78
C VAL A 151 7.81 15.14 0.14
N PHE A 152 8.03 14.10 -0.68
CA PHE A 152 9.32 13.92 -1.34
C PHE A 152 9.63 15.04 -2.34
N VAL A 153 8.65 15.52 -3.11
CA VAL A 153 8.85 16.62 -4.07
C VAL A 153 9.32 17.91 -3.39
N PHE A 154 8.82 18.20 -2.19
CA PHE A 154 9.13 19.45 -1.49
C PHE A 154 10.33 19.37 -0.54
N VAL A 155 10.62 18.20 0.02
CA VAL A 155 11.61 18.08 1.11
C VAL A 155 12.90 17.39 0.65
N ALA A 156 12.84 16.51 -0.36
CA ALA A 156 14.04 15.84 -0.86
C ALA A 156 14.74 16.67 -1.94
N HIS A 157 16.08 16.67 -1.92
CA HIS A 157 16.86 17.15 -3.06
C HIS A 157 16.78 16.10 -4.17
N ILE A 158 15.88 16.33 -5.12
CA ILE A 158 15.62 15.38 -6.21
C ILE A 158 16.51 15.70 -7.40
N ASP A 159 17.29 14.72 -7.83
CA ASP A 159 17.82 14.70 -9.19
C ASP A 159 16.65 14.44 -10.15
N TRP A 160 16.20 15.51 -10.82
CA TRP A 160 15.06 15.47 -11.72
C TRP A 160 15.27 14.55 -12.91
N SER A 161 16.51 14.32 -13.34
CA SER A 161 16.84 13.38 -14.42
C SER A 161 16.53 11.95 -13.98
N VAL A 162 17.02 11.57 -12.81
CA VAL A 162 16.75 10.25 -12.22
C VAL A 162 15.26 10.08 -11.90
N ALA A 163 14.61 11.13 -11.39
CA ALA A 163 13.19 11.10 -11.09
C ALA A 163 12.31 10.92 -12.33
N ILE A 164 12.62 11.60 -13.44
CA ILE A 164 11.90 11.45 -14.72
C ILE A 164 12.09 10.04 -15.27
N VAL A 165 13.32 9.52 -15.29
CA VAL A 165 13.60 8.14 -15.75
C VAL A 165 12.83 7.12 -14.91
N LEU A 166 12.85 7.27 -13.58
CA LEU A 166 12.07 6.43 -12.68
C LEU A 166 10.57 6.58 -12.90
N ALA A 167 10.07 7.80 -13.14
CA ALA A 167 8.65 8.05 -13.37
C ALA A 167 8.18 7.38 -14.66
N VAL A 168 8.88 7.59 -15.78
CA VAL A 168 8.55 6.95 -17.07
C VAL A 168 8.66 5.43 -16.97
N GLY A 169 9.74 4.92 -16.39
CA GLY A 169 9.93 3.49 -16.17
C GLY A 169 8.83 2.88 -15.29
N SER A 170 8.39 3.58 -14.25
CA SER A 170 7.29 3.14 -13.38
C SER A 170 5.94 3.18 -14.08
N VAL A 171 5.68 4.18 -14.93
CA VAL A 171 4.44 4.26 -15.72
C VAL A 171 4.40 3.11 -16.72
N VAL A 172 5.45 2.92 -17.51
CA VAL A 172 5.54 1.84 -18.51
C VAL A 172 5.48 0.47 -17.83
N GLY A 173 6.30 0.25 -16.80
CA GLY A 173 6.32 -0.98 -16.03
C GLY A 173 5.00 -1.24 -15.30
N GLY A 174 4.34 -0.19 -14.80
CA GLY A 174 3.02 -0.27 -14.17
C GLY A 174 1.93 -0.66 -15.15
N GLN A 175 1.91 -0.08 -16.35
CA GLN A 175 0.97 -0.45 -17.41
C GLN A 175 1.22 -1.88 -17.90
N LEU A 176 2.47 -2.23 -18.22
CA LEU A 176 2.85 -3.59 -18.62
C LEU A 176 2.53 -4.60 -17.51
N GLY A 177 2.84 -4.28 -16.26
CA GLY A 177 2.53 -5.10 -15.10
C GLY A 177 1.03 -5.27 -14.90
N ALA A 178 0.22 -4.24 -15.16
CA ALA A 178 -1.24 -4.33 -15.11
C ALA A 178 -1.80 -5.19 -16.26
N THR A 179 -1.26 -5.08 -17.48
CA THR A 179 -1.72 -5.85 -18.64
C THR A 179 -1.28 -7.31 -18.58
N VAL A 180 0.01 -7.56 -18.34
CA VAL A 180 0.62 -8.90 -18.31
C VAL A 180 0.35 -9.59 -16.97
N GLY A 181 0.47 -8.88 -15.85
CA GLY A 181 0.24 -9.45 -14.53
C GLY A 181 -1.18 -9.94 -14.30
N ARG A 182 -2.18 -9.36 -14.98
CA ARG A 182 -3.57 -9.86 -14.96
C ARG A 182 -3.76 -11.17 -15.72
N ARG A 183 -2.84 -11.52 -16.62
CA ARG A 183 -2.86 -12.78 -17.39
C ARG A 183 -2.08 -13.91 -16.70
N LEU A 184 -1.21 -13.57 -15.74
CA LEU A 184 -0.43 -14.56 -15.01
C LEU A 184 -1.28 -15.29 -13.96
N PRO A 185 -1.08 -16.62 -13.78
CA PRO A 185 -1.69 -17.32 -12.67
C PRO A 185 -1.17 -16.74 -11.34
N PRO A 186 -2.01 -16.66 -10.29
CA PRO A 186 -1.66 -15.96 -9.06
C PRO A 186 -0.38 -16.45 -8.38
N ASN A 187 -0.03 -17.74 -8.55
CA ASN A 187 1.19 -18.31 -8.00
C ASN A 187 2.43 -17.84 -8.76
N ALA A 188 2.36 -17.70 -10.10
CA ALA A 188 3.47 -17.20 -10.91
C ALA A 188 3.74 -15.73 -10.60
N LEU A 189 2.70 -14.90 -10.50
CA LEU A 189 2.86 -13.49 -10.12
C LEU A 189 3.57 -13.34 -8.76
N ARG A 190 3.19 -14.15 -7.77
CA ARG A 190 3.85 -14.14 -6.45
C ARG A 190 5.29 -14.64 -6.52
N ALA A 191 5.56 -15.71 -7.28
CA ALA A 191 6.91 -16.21 -7.47
C ALA A 191 7.82 -15.14 -8.06
N VAL A 192 7.35 -14.42 -9.10
CA VAL A 192 8.09 -13.29 -9.70
C VAL A 192 8.39 -12.21 -8.64
N ILE A 193 7.39 -11.80 -7.86
CA ILE A 193 7.59 -10.77 -6.82
C ILE A 193 8.61 -11.23 -5.77
N VAL A 194 8.56 -12.49 -5.34
CA VAL A 194 9.49 -13.06 -4.36
C VAL A 194 10.90 -13.14 -4.95
N VAL A 195 11.06 -13.59 -6.19
CA VAL A 195 12.37 -13.63 -6.87
C VAL A 195 12.98 -12.24 -6.95
N VAL A 196 12.20 -11.24 -7.40
CA VAL A 196 12.67 -9.85 -7.46
C VAL A 196 13.04 -9.33 -6.07
N GLY A 197 12.24 -9.63 -5.05
CA GLY A 197 12.52 -9.25 -3.67
C GLY A 197 13.79 -9.88 -3.11
N VAL A 198 14.02 -11.17 -3.37
CA VAL A 198 15.26 -11.88 -2.99
C VAL A 198 16.46 -11.29 -3.71
N VAL A 199 16.37 -11.05 -5.03
CA VAL A 199 17.45 -10.40 -5.80
C VAL A 199 17.75 -9.02 -5.25
N ALA A 200 16.73 -8.24 -4.88
CA ALA A 200 16.91 -6.93 -4.26
C ALA A 200 17.64 -7.02 -2.91
N ILE A 201 17.25 -7.96 -2.04
CA ILE A 201 17.92 -8.19 -0.75
C ILE A 201 19.37 -8.59 -0.96
N VAL A 202 19.64 -9.58 -1.82
CA VAL A 202 21.00 -10.05 -2.09
C VAL A 202 21.86 -8.91 -2.65
N SER A 203 21.33 -8.16 -3.63
CA SER A 203 22.05 -7.03 -4.23
C SER A 203 22.33 -5.94 -3.21
N PHE A 204 21.40 -5.69 -2.29
CA PHE A 204 21.55 -4.68 -1.23
C PHE A 204 22.59 -5.09 -0.20
N VAL A 205 22.60 -6.37 0.21
CA VAL A 205 23.56 -6.90 1.19
C VAL A 205 24.97 -7.03 0.62
N VAL A 206 25.12 -7.33 -0.68
CA VAL A 206 26.44 -7.50 -1.31
C VAL A 206 27.12 -6.17 -1.66
N LYS A 207 26.34 -5.10 -1.91
CA LYS A 207 26.87 -3.79 -2.33
C LYS A 207 27.07 -2.78 -1.19
N ASN A 208 26.53 -3.05 -0.01
CA ASN A 208 26.76 -2.27 1.23
C ASN A 208 27.76 -2.99 2.12
#